data_AF-A0A920HV77-F1
#
_entry.id   AF-A0A920HV77-F1
#
_cell.length_a   1.000
_cell.length_b   1.000
_cell.length_c   1.000
_cell.angle_alpha   90.00
_cell.angle_beta   90.00
_cell.angle_gamma   90.00
#
_symmetry.space_group_name_H-M   'P 1'
#
loop_
_entity.id
_entity.type
_entity.pdbx_description
1 polymer ?
#
loop_
_entity_poly.entity_id
_entity_poly.type
_entity_poly.pdbx_seq_one_letter_code
_entity_poly.pdbx_strand_id
1 'polypeptide(L)'
;MKNSYDSLNDTFNTDSVEVTEIVKEQKRKEQIQKLTDDVSKDYDYTRGNLYSLIEKGQEAINGIMEVAGETASPRAYEVAGQLIKSVADTTDKLADLHKKVKEIEEDNPKTQSTVTNNALFVGSTSELSKMLKDGILNNNSSE
;
A
#
# COMPACT_ATOMS: atom_id res chain seq x y z
N MET A 1 49.19 9.17 1.98
CA MET A 1 49.29 8.37 3.21
C MET A 1 48.68 7.01 2.90
N LYS A 2 49.42 5.91 3.07
CA LYS A 2 48.90 4.55 2.85
C LYS A 2 47.96 4.21 4.01
N ASN A 3 46.75 3.76 3.71
CA ASN A 3 45.78 3.43 4.75
C ASN A 3 46.25 2.15 5.46
N SER A 4 46.15 2.13 6.79
CA SER A 4 46.72 1.07 7.65
C SER A 4 46.07 -0.32 7.47
N TYR A 5 45.14 -0.46 6.53
CA TYR A 5 44.33 -1.66 6.30
C TYR A 5 44.61 -2.32 4.95
N ASP A 6 45.37 -1.68 4.05
CA ASP A 6 45.68 -2.23 2.73
C ASP A 6 46.45 -3.57 2.84
N SER A 7 47.35 -3.69 3.83
CA SER A 7 48.10 -4.93 4.07
C SER A 7 47.23 -6.09 4.54
N LEU A 8 46.10 -5.79 5.21
CA LEU A 8 45.15 -6.81 5.66
C LEU A 8 44.31 -7.31 4.48
N ASN A 9 43.89 -6.42 3.59
CA ASN A 9 43.15 -6.80 2.38
C ASN A 9 43.98 -7.71 1.46
N ASP A 10 45.28 -7.41 1.30
CA ASP A 10 46.19 -8.26 0.53
C ASP A 10 46.43 -9.64 1.19
N THR A 11 46.53 -9.69 2.53
CA THR A 11 46.77 -10.94 3.28
C THR A 11 45.57 -11.87 3.23
N PHE A 12 44.36 -11.32 3.26
CA PHE A 12 43.13 -12.10 3.20
C PHE A 12 42.59 -12.26 1.76
N ASN A 13 43.29 -11.72 0.76
CA ASN A 13 42.90 -11.73 -0.65
C ASN A 13 41.45 -11.22 -0.85
N THR A 14 41.09 -10.17 -0.11
CA THR A 14 39.77 -9.55 -0.15
C THR A 14 39.88 -8.15 -0.74
N ASP A 15 39.17 -7.90 -1.84
CA ASP A 15 39.06 -6.56 -2.39
C ASP A 15 38.32 -5.62 -1.43
N SER A 16 38.79 -4.37 -1.34
CA SER A 16 38.15 -3.30 -0.57
C SER A 16 36.75 -3.05 -1.14
N VAL A 17 35.72 -3.69 -0.58
CA VAL A 17 34.33 -3.39 -0.96
C VAL A 17 33.96 -2.05 -0.32
N GLU A 18 33.97 -0.98 -1.10
CA GLU A 18 33.28 0.27 -0.72
C GLU A 18 31.81 -0.08 -0.45
N VAL A 19 31.38 0.10 0.80
CA VAL A 19 30.03 -0.29 1.23
C VAL A 19 29.00 0.45 0.40
N THR A 20 28.32 -0.33 -0.44
CA THR A 20 27.29 0.04 -1.38
C THR A 20 25.97 0.46 -0.70
N GLU A 21 25.97 1.51 0.13
CA GLU A 21 24.73 2.00 0.75
C GLU A 21 23.73 2.48 -0.31
N ILE A 22 24.22 3.14 -1.36
CA ILE A 22 23.43 3.68 -2.47
C ILE A 22 22.72 2.57 -3.28
N VAL A 23 23.39 1.44 -3.52
CA VAL A 23 22.85 0.30 -4.29
C VAL A 23 21.85 -0.53 -3.49
N LYS A 24 22.06 -0.67 -2.16
CA LYS A 24 21.12 -1.37 -1.28
C LYS A 24 19.79 -0.63 -1.17
N GLU A 25 19.81 0.69 -1.15
CA GLU A 25 18.60 1.49 -1.03
C GLU A 25 17.79 1.55 -2.35
N GLN A 26 18.47 1.62 -3.50
CA GLN A 26 17.80 1.52 -4.81
C GLN A 26 17.10 0.17 -5.02
N LYS A 27 17.78 -0.95 -4.73
CA LYS A 27 17.16 -2.29 -4.81
C LYS A 27 15.94 -2.44 -3.89
N ARG A 28 15.97 -1.83 -2.70
CA ARG A 28 14.84 -1.86 -1.76
C ARG A 28 13.65 -1.05 -2.30
N LYS A 29 13.90 0.15 -2.85
CA LYS A 29 12.85 1.00 -3.42
C LYS A 29 12.19 0.36 -4.65
N GLU A 30 12.97 -0.28 -5.52
CA GLU A 30 12.46 -1.02 -6.68
C GLU A 30 11.61 -2.24 -6.27
N GLN A 31 12.00 -2.96 -5.21
CA GLN A 31 11.21 -4.08 -4.68
C GLN A 31 9.88 -3.62 -4.08
N ILE A 32 9.86 -2.48 -3.38
CA ILE A 32 8.63 -1.90 -2.83
C ILE A 32 7.69 -1.44 -3.96
N GLN A 33 8.21 -0.79 -5.01
CA GLN A 33 7.40 -0.40 -6.18
C GLN A 33 6.83 -1.60 -6.93
N LYS A 34 7.60 -2.68 -7.10
CA LYS A 34 7.07 -3.92 -7.70
C LYS A 34 5.93 -4.52 -6.89
N LEU A 35 6.06 -4.56 -5.57
CA LEU A 35 5.01 -5.09 -4.69
C LEU A 35 3.72 -4.26 -4.78
N THR A 36 3.83 -2.92 -4.86
CA THR A 36 2.64 -2.06 -5.02
C THR A 36 1.98 -2.22 -6.39
N ASP A 37 2.78 -2.36 -7.45
CA ASP A 37 2.27 -2.58 -8.81
C ASP A 37 1.57 -3.94 -8.95
N ASP A 38 2.09 -4.98 -8.31
CA ASP A 38 1.51 -6.32 -8.34
C ASP A 38 0.17 -6.38 -7.57
N VAL A 39 0.06 -5.68 -6.44
CA VAL A 39 -1.21 -5.55 -5.70
C VAL A 39 -2.29 -4.85 -6.53
N SER A 40 -1.94 -3.78 -7.25
CA SER A 40 -2.89 -3.09 -8.14
C SER A 40 -3.36 -3.99 -9.27
N LYS A 41 -2.44 -4.74 -9.90
CA LYS A 41 -2.78 -5.67 -10.99
C LYS A 41 -3.69 -6.79 -10.51
N ASP A 42 -3.38 -7.39 -9.36
CA ASP A 42 -4.19 -8.48 -8.79
C ASP A 42 -5.58 -7.99 -8.41
N TYR A 43 -5.70 -6.77 -7.90
CA TYR A 43 -6.98 -6.13 -7.65
C TYR A 43 -7.78 -5.93 -8.94
N ASP A 44 -7.18 -5.33 -9.97
CA ASP A 44 -7.84 -5.09 -11.25
C ASP A 44 -8.27 -6.38 -11.94
N TYR A 45 -7.42 -7.40 -11.90
CA TYR A 45 -7.71 -8.73 -12.43
C TYR A 45 -8.87 -9.40 -11.68
N THR A 46 -8.82 -9.37 -10.34
CA THR A 46 -9.87 -9.97 -9.51
C THR A 46 -11.20 -9.24 -9.71
N ARG A 47 -11.18 -7.91 -9.75
CA ARG A 47 -12.35 -7.08 -10.03
C ARG A 47 -12.95 -7.38 -11.41
N GLY A 48 -12.12 -7.46 -12.44
CA GLY A 48 -12.55 -7.83 -13.80
C GLY A 48 -13.19 -9.22 -13.86
N ASN A 49 -12.59 -10.21 -13.17
CA ASN A 49 -13.16 -11.54 -13.08
C ASN A 49 -14.51 -11.57 -12.36
N LEU A 50 -14.65 -10.84 -11.25
CA LEU A 50 -15.92 -10.75 -10.53
C LEU A 50 -17.02 -10.10 -11.39
N TYR A 51 -16.70 -9.03 -12.13
CA TYR A 51 -17.65 -8.46 -13.09
C TYR A 51 -18.06 -9.46 -14.16
N SER A 52 -17.10 -10.18 -14.76
CA SER A 52 -17.42 -11.19 -15.78
C SER A 52 -18.30 -12.30 -15.24
N LEU A 53 -18.07 -12.74 -14.00
CA LEU A 53 -18.90 -13.76 -13.35
C LEU A 53 -20.31 -13.26 -13.06
N ILE A 54 -20.46 -12.00 -12.62
CA ILE A 54 -21.77 -11.40 -12.36
C ILE A 54 -22.56 -11.26 -13.66
N GLU A 55 -21.94 -10.76 -14.72
CA GLU A 55 -22.59 -10.60 -16.03
C GLU A 55 -23.04 -11.94 -16.61
N LYS A 56 -22.14 -12.93 -16.68
CA LYS A 56 -22.48 -14.30 -17.12
C LYS A 56 -23.51 -14.95 -16.21
N GLY A 57 -23.45 -14.66 -14.91
CA GLY A 57 -24.41 -15.13 -13.93
C GLY A 57 -25.81 -14.59 -14.19
N GLN A 58 -25.94 -13.29 -14.50
CA GLN A 58 -27.20 -12.67 -14.86
C GLN A 58 -27.77 -13.23 -16.17
N GLU A 59 -26.93 -13.45 -17.18
CA GLU A 59 -27.33 -14.13 -18.42
C GLU A 59 -27.83 -15.55 -18.16
N ALA A 60 -27.08 -16.33 -17.37
CA ALA A 60 -27.48 -17.68 -16.97
C ALA A 60 -28.80 -17.69 -16.18
N ILE A 61 -29.03 -16.70 -15.30
CA ILE A 61 -30.29 -16.54 -14.57
C ILE A 61 -31.45 -16.29 -15.54
N ASN A 62 -31.27 -15.42 -16.54
CA ASN A 62 -32.31 -15.19 -17.54
C ASN A 62 -32.62 -16.46 -18.35
N GLY A 63 -31.59 -17.17 -18.80
CA GLY A 63 -31.76 -18.41 -19.56
C GLY A 63 -32.45 -19.52 -18.75
N ILE A 64 -32.07 -19.73 -17.48
CA ILE A 64 -32.76 -20.73 -16.63
C ILE A 64 -34.19 -20.30 -16.30
N MET A 65 -34.47 -18.99 -16.21
CA MET A 65 -35.81 -18.48 -15.94
C MET A 65 -36.74 -18.68 -17.15
N GLU A 66 -36.22 -18.52 -18.36
CA GLU A 66 -36.94 -18.83 -19.60
C GLU A 66 -37.30 -20.32 -19.65
N VAL A 67 -36.32 -21.21 -19.44
CA VAL A 67 -36.55 -22.68 -19.38
C VAL A 67 -37.52 -23.05 -18.25
N ALA A 68 -37.41 -22.42 -17.08
CA ALA A 68 -38.32 -22.66 -15.96
C ALA A 68 -39.77 -22.25 -16.29
N GLY A 69 -39.94 -21.13 -17.00
CA GLY A 69 -41.24 -20.64 -17.46
C GLY A 69 -41.86 -21.55 -18.53
N GLU A 70 -41.08 -21.98 -19.51
CA GLU A 70 -41.55 -22.88 -20.58
C GLU A 70 -41.92 -24.28 -20.06
N THR A 71 -41.09 -24.83 -19.17
CA THR A 71 -41.28 -26.20 -18.65
C THR A 71 -42.21 -26.24 -17.44
N ALA A 72 -42.51 -25.09 -16.83
CA ALA A 72 -43.20 -24.96 -15.54
C ALA A 72 -42.64 -25.90 -14.45
N SER A 73 -41.33 -26.21 -14.51
CA SER A 73 -40.70 -27.20 -13.64
C SER A 73 -40.34 -26.59 -12.30
N PRO A 74 -40.89 -27.08 -11.16
CA PRO A 74 -40.52 -26.60 -9.82
C PRO A 74 -39.02 -26.74 -9.54
N ARG A 75 -38.39 -27.76 -10.12
CA ARG A 75 -36.95 -28.00 -9.97
C ARG A 75 -36.12 -26.93 -10.68
N ALA A 76 -36.58 -26.43 -11.83
CA ALA A 76 -35.87 -25.38 -12.56
C ALA A 76 -35.86 -24.06 -11.75
N TYR A 77 -36.98 -23.73 -11.09
CA TYR A 77 -37.04 -22.56 -10.19
C TYR A 77 -36.14 -22.70 -8.95
N GLU A 78 -36.02 -23.90 -8.38
CA GLU A 78 -35.10 -24.15 -7.27
C GLU A 78 -33.64 -23.91 -7.69
N VAL A 79 -33.24 -24.45 -8.86
CA VAL A 79 -31.90 -24.25 -9.42
C VAL A 79 -31.66 -22.78 -9.75
N ALA A 80 -32.66 -22.09 -10.30
CA ALA A 80 -32.59 -20.64 -10.55
C ALA A 80 -32.35 -19.86 -9.25
N GLY A 81 -33.03 -20.22 -8.15
CA GLY A 81 -32.80 -19.63 -6.83
C GLY A 81 -31.37 -19.85 -6.31
N GLN A 82 -30.80 -21.04 -6.54
CA GLN A 82 -29.40 -21.34 -6.19
C GLN A 82 -28.40 -20.54 -7.03
N LEU A 83 -28.70 -20.35 -8.32
CA LEU A 83 -27.92 -19.51 -9.25
C LEU A 83 -27.94 -18.04 -8.81
N ILE A 84 -29.12 -17.50 -8.52
CA ILE A 84 -29.30 -16.13 -7.99
C ILE A 84 -28.48 -15.95 -6.72
N LYS A 85 -28.54 -16.90 -5.80
CA LYS A 85 -27.73 -16.86 -4.57
C LYS A 85 -26.22 -16.82 -4.87
N SER A 86 -25.73 -17.65 -5.78
CA SER A 86 -24.32 -17.65 -6.16
C SER A 86 -23.86 -16.32 -6.78
N VAL A 87 -24.73 -15.67 -7.58
CA VAL A 87 -24.45 -14.34 -8.15
C VAL A 87 -24.45 -13.25 -7.07
N ALA A 88 -25.38 -13.33 -6.11
CA ALA A 88 -25.40 -12.45 -4.95
C ALA A 88 -24.12 -12.59 -4.11
N ASP A 89 -23.72 -13.82 -3.77
CA ASP A 89 -22.49 -14.09 -3.03
C ASP A 89 -21.24 -13.58 -3.78
N THR A 90 -21.25 -13.61 -5.11
CA THR A 90 -20.16 -13.07 -5.94
C THR A 90 -20.15 -11.53 -5.95
N THR A 91 -21.33 -10.91 -5.91
CA THR A 91 -21.49 -9.46 -5.78
C THR A 91 -21.05 -8.97 -4.41
N ASP A 92 -21.34 -9.71 -3.35
CA ASP A 92 -20.87 -9.40 -2.00
C ASP A 92 -19.34 -9.50 -1.91
N LYS A 93 -18.73 -10.52 -2.53
CA LYS A 93 -17.26 -10.62 -2.63
C LYS A 93 -16.63 -9.44 -3.35
N LEU A 94 -17.31 -8.86 -4.35
CA LEU A 94 -16.85 -7.64 -5.03
C LEU A 94 -16.90 -6.43 -4.08
N ALA A 95 -17.96 -6.28 -3.30
CA ALA A 95 -18.05 -5.23 -2.30
C ALA A 95 -16.98 -5.37 -1.22
N ASP A 96 -16.70 -6.60 -0.77
CA ASP A 96 -15.66 -6.88 0.22
C ASP A 96 -14.25 -6.68 -0.34
N LEU A 97 -14.02 -6.94 -1.64
CA LEU A 97 -12.76 -6.61 -2.29
C LEU A 97 -12.48 -5.10 -2.20
N HIS A 98 -13.49 -4.27 -2.45
CA HIS A 98 -13.34 -2.81 -2.33
C HIS A 98 -13.02 -2.36 -0.90
N LYS A 99 -13.64 -2.98 0.12
CA LYS A 99 -13.33 -2.69 1.53
C LYS A 99 -11.89 -3.07 1.87
N LYS A 100 -11.46 -4.28 1.49
CA LYS A 100 -10.11 -4.78 1.79
C LYS A 100 -9.02 -3.92 1.15
N VAL A 101 -9.20 -3.45 -0.09
CA VAL A 101 -8.23 -2.55 -0.70
C VAL A 101 -8.15 -1.22 0.05
N LYS A 102 -9.29 -0.67 0.45
CA LYS A 102 -9.32 0.56 1.23
C LYS A 102 -8.64 0.38 2.61
N GLU A 103 -8.89 -0.74 3.29
CA GLU A 103 -8.24 -1.08 4.55
C GLU A 103 -6.71 -1.23 4.37
N ILE A 104 -6.24 -1.91 3.32
CA ILE A 104 -4.81 -2.04 3.01
C ILE A 104 -4.15 -0.68 2.72
N GLU A 105 -4.86 0.23 2.04
CA GLU A 105 -4.39 1.60 1.80
C GLU A 105 -4.35 2.45 3.08
N GLU A 106 -5.30 2.25 4.01
CA GLU A 106 -5.37 2.96 5.30
C GLU A 106 -4.35 2.42 6.32
N ASP A 107 -4.10 1.12 6.34
CA ASP A 107 -3.10 0.45 7.20
C ASP A 107 -1.66 0.64 6.71
N ASN A 108 -1.46 1.17 5.51
CA ASN A 108 -0.18 1.74 5.13
C ASN A 108 -0.03 3.00 5.97
N PRO A 109 0.82 3.02 7.02
CA PRO A 109 0.92 4.18 7.87
C PRO A 109 1.27 5.33 6.94
N LYS A 110 0.33 6.28 6.77
CA LYS A 110 0.68 7.62 6.34
C LYS A 110 1.83 7.97 7.24
N THR A 111 3.05 7.88 6.69
CA THR A 111 4.29 8.29 7.33
C THR A 111 3.90 9.52 8.08
N GLN A 112 3.94 9.48 9.43
CA GLN A 112 3.59 10.62 10.26
C GLN A 112 4.25 11.80 9.58
N SER A 113 3.44 12.62 8.91
CA SER A 113 3.95 13.77 8.19
C SER A 113 4.45 14.61 9.34
N THR A 114 5.75 14.58 9.58
CA THR A 114 6.37 15.47 10.54
C THR A 114 5.98 16.83 10.03
N VAL A 115 4.98 17.43 10.68
CA VAL A 115 4.50 18.76 10.37
C VAL A 115 5.63 19.70 10.78
N THR A 116 6.67 19.82 9.96
CA THR A 116 7.61 20.93 10.01
C THR A 116 6.91 22.11 9.35
N ASN A 117 5.91 22.66 10.04
CA ASN A 117 5.37 23.97 9.71
C ASN A 117 6.44 25.00 10.09
N ASN A 118 7.34 25.27 9.14
CA ASN A 118 7.91 26.58 8.91
C ASN A 118 8.48 27.27 10.16
N ALA A 119 9.69 26.92 10.59
CA ALA A 119 10.47 27.69 11.56
C ALA A 119 11.04 28.99 10.92
N LEU A 120 10.18 29.78 10.28
CA LEU A 120 10.54 31.07 9.69
C LEU A 120 10.28 32.14 10.75
N PHE A 121 11.33 32.56 11.45
CA PHE A 121 11.26 33.67 12.39
C PHE A 121 11.09 34.98 11.59
N VAL A 122 9.89 35.54 11.59
CA VAL A 122 9.60 36.84 10.97
C VAL A 122 9.78 37.95 12.01
N GLY A 123 11.00 38.45 12.12
CA GLY A 123 11.39 39.52 13.06
C GLY A 123 12.80 40.06 12.75
N SER A 124 13.28 41.01 13.55
CA SER A 124 14.64 41.55 13.37
C SER A 124 15.71 40.58 13.89
N THR A 125 16.92 40.60 13.32
CA THR A 125 18.04 39.76 13.77
C THR A 125 18.39 39.97 15.25
N SER A 126 18.15 41.17 15.77
CA SER A 126 18.30 41.52 17.19
C SER A 126 17.34 40.76 18.11
N GLU A 127 16.14 40.49 17.62
CA GLU A 127 15.06 39.84 18.37
C GLU A 127 15.23 38.33 18.40
N LEU A 128 15.72 37.75 17.30
CA LEU A 128 16.18 36.37 17.22
C LEU A 128 17.36 36.13 18.19
N SER A 129 18.30 37.08 18.26
CA SER A 129 19.45 37.01 19.14
C SER A 129 19.08 37.07 20.63
N LYS A 130 18.05 37.86 21.00
CA LYS A 130 17.49 37.88 22.36
C LYS A 130 16.81 36.56 22.70
N MET A 131 15.98 36.04 21.80
CA MET A 131 15.28 34.76 22.00
C MET A 131 16.25 33.59 22.19
N LEU A 132 17.34 33.53 21.42
CA LEU A 132 18.40 32.55 21.62
C LEU A 132 19.12 32.72 22.97
N LYS A 133 19.34 33.96 23.39
CA LYS A 133 20.01 34.27 24.65
C LYS A 133 19.14 33.92 25.86
N ASP A 134 17.85 34.21 25.80
CA ASP A 134 16.89 33.88 26.86
C ASP A 134 16.62 32.36 26.92
N GLY A 135 16.52 31.69 25.77
CA GLY A 135 16.28 30.24 25.70
C GLY A 135 17.49 29.38 26.11
N ILE A 136 18.73 29.88 25.94
CA ILE A 136 19.96 29.15 26.28
C ILE A 136 20.51 29.54 27.66
N LEU A 137 20.36 30.80 28.09
CA LEU A 137 21.01 31.29 29.33
C LEU A 137 20.09 31.29 30.56
N ASN A 138 18.76 31.44 30.42
CA ASN A 138 17.88 31.52 31.60
C ASN A 138 17.42 30.16 32.13
N ASN A 139 17.75 29.04 31.46
CA ASN A 139 17.43 27.69 31.94
C ASN A 139 18.50 27.11 32.89
N ASN A 140 19.56 27.87 33.21
CA ASN A 140 20.60 27.49 34.17
C ASN A 140 20.57 28.34 35.45
N SER A 141 19.46 29.00 35.74
CA SER A 141 19.28 29.77 36.97
C SER A 141 17.86 29.64 37.49
N SER A 142 17.51 28.41 37.90
CA SER A 142 16.46 28.10 38.87
C SER A 142 16.74 26.72 39.50
N GLU A 143 17.87 26.58 40.18
CA GLU A 143 17.97 25.86 41.46
C GLU A 143 18.29 26.89 42.54
#